data_AF-A0AAN9QXZ0-F1
#
_entry.id   AF-A0AAN9QXZ0-F1
#
_cell.length_a   1.000
_cell.length_b   1.000
_cell.length_c   1.000
_cell.angle_alpha   90.00
_cell.angle_beta   90.00
_cell.angle_gamma   90.00
#
_symmetry.space_group_name_H-M   'P 1'
#
loop_
_entity.id
_entity.type
_entity.pdbx_description
1 polymer ?
#
loop_
_entity_poly.entity_id
_entity_poly.type
_entity_poly.pdbx_seq_one_letter_code
_entity_poly.pdbx_strand_id
1 'polypeptide(L)'
;MCPTDSDSRSSTSADSAHWTSTTINGGSIRHIDLNSGTNGWASPPGDVFHLRSRTYFTERVKSPAGDYLLSPVGMDWLKSTAKLENVLGRPDNRVAQALRQAQAQGKSKKSLIFAVNLQIPGKEYHSAVFYFAAEDPVPSGSLLGRFIEGDDGFRNQRFKLVNRIVKGPWIVKKTVGNYSACLLGRALTCNYHRGPNYFEIDVDIGSSAIANAILRLALGYVTCVTIDMGFVVEAQTQEELPERLIGAVRVCQMEMSSATVVDVPNATRGGNKHFFLWDEGRTGWVSESFGWWAACGTGEEECEVNGTAHAAEKCHKTTLLFEQQAMLDIAAAIQ
;
A
#
# COMPACT_ATOMS: atom_id res chain seq x y z
N MET A 1 61.16 4.86 22.70
CA MET A 1 61.22 3.77 21.70
C MET A 1 60.21 2.71 22.12
N CYS A 2 59.10 2.61 21.39
CA CYS A 2 58.13 1.53 21.54
C CYS A 2 58.63 0.25 20.85
N PRO A 3 58.19 -0.93 21.29
CA PRO A 3 57.97 -2.09 20.42
C PRO A 3 56.46 -2.40 20.40
N THR A 4 55.76 -2.05 19.31
CA THR A 4 55.43 -2.88 18.13
C THR A 4 54.38 -3.96 18.38
N ASP A 5 53.32 -3.83 17.58
CA ASP A 5 52.05 -4.52 17.57
C ASP A 5 52.15 -6.02 17.32
N SER A 6 51.28 -6.77 18.00
CA SER A 6 50.77 -8.05 17.50
C SER A 6 49.31 -7.88 17.14
N ASP A 7 49.05 -7.80 15.83
CA ASP A 7 47.74 -7.78 15.19
C ASP A 7 46.84 -8.91 15.70
N SER A 8 45.87 -8.56 16.55
CA SER A 8 44.67 -9.38 16.72
C SER A 8 43.72 -9.01 15.58
N ARG A 9 43.77 -9.79 14.50
CA ARG A 9 42.70 -9.84 13.51
C ARG A 9 41.41 -10.20 14.24
N SER A 10 40.60 -9.20 14.59
CA SER A 10 39.22 -9.43 14.94
C SER A 10 38.52 -9.90 13.66
N SER A 11 38.40 -11.22 13.56
CA SER A 11 37.42 -11.86 12.70
C SER A 11 36.08 -11.19 12.98
N THR A 12 35.63 -10.35 12.05
CA THR A 12 34.26 -9.88 12.00
C THR A 12 33.39 -11.13 11.91
N SER A 13 32.83 -11.51 13.06
CA SER A 13 31.81 -12.53 13.16
C SER A 13 30.72 -12.14 12.16
N ALA A 14 30.47 -13.02 11.20
CA ALA A 14 29.19 -13.07 10.51
C ALA A 14 28.13 -13.52 11.53
N ASP A 15 27.95 -12.72 12.58
CA ASP A 15 26.91 -12.88 13.58
C ASP A 15 25.58 -12.85 12.81
N SER A 16 24.84 -13.94 12.95
CA SER A 16 23.61 -14.22 12.22
C SER A 16 22.70 -13.00 12.25
N ALA A 17 22.61 -12.28 11.13
CA ALA A 17 21.74 -11.12 11.01
C ALA A 17 20.32 -11.51 11.44
N HIS A 18 19.68 -10.66 12.25
CA HIS A 18 18.29 -10.88 12.67
C HIS A 18 17.40 -11.04 11.43
N TRP A 19 16.37 -11.90 11.49
CA TRP A 19 15.56 -12.26 10.33
C TRP A 19 14.94 -11.05 9.63
N THR A 20 14.63 -10.00 10.39
CA THR A 20 14.08 -8.75 9.84
C THR A 20 15.06 -8.00 8.95
N SER A 21 16.38 -8.15 9.16
CA SER A 21 17.39 -7.52 8.29
C SER A 21 17.30 -8.07 6.87
N THR A 22 17.09 -9.38 6.73
CA THR A 22 16.88 -10.03 5.43
C THR A 22 15.57 -9.56 4.78
N THR A 23 14.51 -9.38 5.55
CA THR A 23 13.22 -8.95 4.99
C THR A 23 13.20 -7.47 4.62
N ILE A 24 13.86 -6.61 5.39
CA ILE A 24 13.94 -5.17 5.08
C ILE A 24 14.66 -4.95 3.75
N ASN A 25 15.73 -5.70 3.49
CA ASN A 25 16.57 -5.51 2.30
C ASN A 25 16.20 -6.42 1.11
N GLY A 26 15.34 -7.42 1.30
CA GLY A 26 14.98 -8.41 0.28
C GLY A 26 13.63 -8.20 -0.41
N GLY A 27 13.00 -7.03 -0.24
CA GLY A 27 11.69 -6.73 -0.84
C GLY A 27 11.73 -6.30 -2.29
N SER A 28 10.57 -6.31 -2.95
CA SER A 28 10.47 -5.81 -4.33
C SER A 28 10.64 -4.30 -4.40
N ILE A 29 10.37 -3.59 -3.30
CA ILE A 29 10.71 -2.18 -3.11
C ILE A 29 11.93 -2.09 -2.20
N ARG A 30 12.93 -1.30 -2.60
CA ARG A 30 14.16 -1.11 -1.83
C ARG A 30 13.91 -0.30 -0.56
N HIS A 31 14.53 -0.71 0.55
CA HIS A 31 14.64 0.15 1.72
C HIS A 31 15.63 1.28 1.43
N ILE A 32 15.25 2.52 1.76
CA ILE A 32 16.00 3.73 1.39
C ILE A 32 16.19 4.66 2.59
N ASP A 33 17.12 5.61 2.46
CA ASP A 33 17.24 6.71 3.41
C ASP A 33 15.95 7.54 3.46
N LEU A 34 15.52 7.89 4.68
CA LEU A 34 14.24 8.56 4.92
C LEU A 34 14.14 9.95 4.28
N ASN A 35 15.26 10.67 4.20
CA ASN A 35 15.29 12.09 3.83
C ASN A 35 15.75 12.32 2.38
N SER A 36 16.69 11.48 1.91
CA SER A 36 17.33 11.62 0.61
C SER A 36 16.98 10.51 -0.39
N GLY A 37 16.39 9.42 0.08
CA GLY A 37 16.08 8.26 -0.75
C GLY A 37 14.94 8.49 -1.75
N THR A 38 15.02 7.81 -2.89
CA THR A 38 13.99 7.79 -3.94
C THR A 38 13.75 6.38 -4.46
N ASN A 39 12.59 6.15 -5.08
CA ASN A 39 12.18 4.86 -5.66
C ASN A 39 12.35 3.70 -4.66
N GLY A 40 11.68 3.82 -3.52
CA GLY A 40 11.89 2.96 -2.37
C GLY A 40 10.89 3.22 -1.24
N TRP A 41 11.06 2.49 -0.14
CA TRP A 41 10.32 2.69 1.10
C TRP A 41 11.24 2.95 2.30
N ALA A 42 10.73 3.65 3.30
CA ALA A 42 11.43 3.91 4.55
C ALA A 42 10.46 3.89 5.75
N SER A 43 11.00 3.90 6.96
CA SER A 43 10.21 4.05 8.18
C SER A 43 10.21 5.53 8.63
N PRO A 44 9.08 6.27 8.52
CA PRO A 44 9.04 7.66 8.99
C PRO A 44 9.09 7.72 10.53
N PRO A 45 9.30 8.88 11.16
CA PRO A 45 9.10 9.04 12.60
C PRO A 45 7.61 9.02 12.90
N GLY A 46 7.16 8.35 13.96
CA GLY A 46 5.73 8.30 14.30
C GLY A 46 5.12 9.66 14.69
N ASP A 47 5.93 10.57 15.22
CA ASP A 47 5.50 11.92 15.60
C ASP A 47 5.01 12.79 14.45
N VAL A 48 5.28 12.38 13.21
CA VAL A 48 4.71 13.07 12.04
C VAL A 48 3.21 12.83 11.88
N PHE A 49 2.67 11.78 12.52
CA PHE A 49 1.25 11.48 12.56
C PHE A 49 0.63 12.01 13.85
N HIS A 50 -0.48 12.73 13.72
CA HIS A 50 -1.23 13.26 14.85
C HIS A 50 -2.48 12.40 15.09
N LEU A 51 -2.51 11.67 16.20
CA LEU A 51 -3.58 10.75 16.59
C LEU A 51 -4.33 11.23 17.82
N ARG A 52 -5.42 10.56 18.19
CA ARG A 52 -6.25 10.93 19.36
C ARG A 52 -5.39 10.92 20.64
N SER A 53 -5.28 12.07 21.30
CA SER A 53 -4.55 12.20 22.57
C SER A 53 -5.27 11.47 23.71
N ARG A 54 -4.64 11.41 24.89
CA ARG A 54 -5.29 10.91 26.12
C ARG A 54 -6.59 11.62 26.49
N THR A 55 -6.75 12.89 26.11
CA THR A 55 -7.92 13.73 26.43
C THR A 55 -8.85 13.90 25.23
N TYR A 56 -8.70 13.13 24.15
CA TYR A 56 -9.41 13.40 22.90
C TYR A 56 -10.94 13.41 23.04
N PHE A 57 -11.54 12.53 23.84
CA PHE A 57 -13.01 12.49 23.95
C PHE A 57 -13.61 13.68 24.71
N THR A 58 -12.82 14.38 25.52
CA THR A 58 -13.22 15.60 26.22
C THR A 58 -12.80 16.87 25.47
N GLU A 59 -11.56 16.92 24.99
CA GLU A 59 -10.93 18.14 24.45
C GLU A 59 -10.83 18.15 22.93
N ARG A 60 -11.05 17.01 22.26
CA ARG A 60 -10.90 16.84 20.79
C ARG A 60 -9.49 17.14 20.27
N VAL A 61 -8.48 17.06 21.13
CA VAL A 61 -7.07 17.33 20.79
C VAL A 61 -6.36 16.07 20.29
N LYS A 62 -5.62 16.22 19.19
CA LYS A 62 -4.69 15.20 18.70
C LYS A 62 -3.27 15.54 19.10
N SER A 63 -2.43 14.53 19.32
CA SER A 63 -1.01 14.67 19.65
C SER A 63 -0.14 13.81 18.72
N PRO A 64 1.15 14.12 18.57
CA PRO A 64 2.11 13.22 17.94
C PRO A 64 1.97 11.78 18.46
N ALA A 65 2.06 10.80 17.56
CA ALA A 65 1.75 9.40 17.88
C ALA A 65 2.86 8.68 18.65
N GLY A 66 4.11 9.15 18.60
CA GLY A 66 5.27 8.47 19.15
C GLY A 66 5.55 7.11 18.50
N ASP A 67 6.11 6.19 19.28
CA ASP A 67 6.58 4.88 18.80
C ASP A 67 5.46 3.94 18.34
N TYR A 68 5.78 3.16 17.32
CA TYR A 68 4.90 2.14 16.75
C TYR A 68 4.70 0.97 17.72
N LEU A 69 3.57 0.29 17.57
CA LEU A 69 3.33 -0.98 18.25
C LEU A 69 4.17 -2.10 17.65
N LEU A 70 4.39 -2.07 16.33
CA LEU A 70 5.10 -3.07 15.55
C LEU A 70 6.18 -2.40 14.69
N SER A 71 7.32 -3.08 14.54
CA SER A 71 8.42 -2.60 13.70
C SER A 71 8.12 -2.86 12.22
N PRO A 72 8.31 -1.89 11.30
CA PRO A 72 8.24 -2.15 9.87
C PRO A 72 9.38 -3.08 9.46
N VAL A 73 9.05 -4.16 8.73
CA VAL A 73 10.02 -5.20 8.35
C VAL A 73 10.07 -5.46 6.85
N GLY A 74 9.27 -4.74 6.07
CA GLY A 74 9.30 -4.83 4.62
C GLY A 74 8.11 -4.14 3.97
N MET A 75 8.26 -3.85 2.68
CA MET A 75 7.16 -3.51 1.79
C MET A 75 7.38 -4.21 0.46
N ASP A 76 6.31 -4.76 -0.13
CA ASP A 76 6.34 -5.31 -1.47
C ASP A 76 5.32 -4.60 -2.37
N TRP A 77 5.75 -4.29 -3.59
CA TRP A 77 4.90 -4.02 -4.73
C TRP A 77 4.83 -5.26 -5.62
N LEU A 78 3.67 -5.90 -5.65
CA LEU A 78 3.44 -7.17 -6.34
C LEU A 78 2.44 -6.99 -7.47
N LYS A 79 2.56 -7.83 -8.49
CA LYS A 79 1.68 -7.87 -9.65
C LYS A 79 1.31 -9.30 -9.99
N SER A 80 0.08 -9.52 -10.41
CA SER A 80 -0.48 -10.85 -10.62
C SER A 80 -1.64 -10.83 -11.62
N THR A 81 -2.01 -12.02 -12.10
CA THR A 81 -3.12 -12.22 -13.06
C THR A 81 -4.49 -12.23 -12.40
N ALA A 82 -4.56 -12.39 -11.08
CA ALA A 82 -5.78 -12.40 -10.27
C ALA A 82 -5.48 -11.77 -8.89
N LYS A 83 -6.53 -11.41 -8.15
CA LYS A 83 -6.40 -10.84 -6.81
C LYS A 83 -5.55 -11.75 -5.91
N LEU A 84 -4.46 -11.22 -5.33
CA LEU A 84 -3.62 -11.94 -4.37
C LEU A 84 -4.24 -11.83 -2.99
N GLU A 85 -4.69 -12.96 -2.46
CA GLU A 85 -5.25 -13.08 -1.12
C GLU A 85 -4.29 -13.83 -0.20
N ASN A 86 -4.30 -13.48 1.10
CA ASN A 86 -3.53 -14.17 2.14
C ASN A 86 -2.05 -14.39 1.76
N VAL A 87 -1.37 -13.29 1.39
CA VAL A 87 0.01 -13.27 0.88
C VAL A 87 0.99 -13.91 1.86
N LEU A 88 0.85 -13.71 3.17
CA LEU A 88 1.67 -14.34 4.20
C LEU A 88 1.45 -15.85 4.34
N GLY A 89 0.24 -16.32 4.00
CA GLY A 89 -0.09 -17.74 3.98
C GLY A 89 0.61 -18.53 2.88
N ARG A 90 1.19 -17.84 1.88
CA ARG A 90 1.85 -18.49 0.76
C ARG A 90 3.21 -19.09 1.15
N PRO A 91 3.57 -20.26 0.58
CA PRO A 91 4.86 -20.90 0.87
C PRO A 91 6.07 -20.08 0.36
N ASP A 92 5.87 -19.31 -0.72
CA ASP A 92 6.87 -18.47 -1.38
C ASP A 92 6.95 -17.05 -0.80
N ASN A 93 6.15 -16.71 0.21
CA ASN A 93 6.27 -15.40 0.85
C ASN A 93 7.59 -15.29 1.63
N ARG A 94 8.45 -14.37 1.17
CA ARG A 94 9.79 -14.15 1.72
C ARG A 94 9.79 -13.75 3.20
N VAL A 95 8.81 -12.97 3.67
CA VAL A 95 8.78 -12.44 5.05
C VAL A 95 8.38 -13.56 6.00
N ALA A 96 7.32 -14.29 5.66
CA ALA A 96 6.90 -15.47 6.40
C ALA A 96 7.99 -16.56 6.37
N GLN A 97 8.67 -16.75 5.23
CA GLN A 97 9.77 -17.72 5.11
C GLN A 97 10.97 -17.35 6.00
N ALA A 98 11.39 -16.09 6.02
CA ALA A 98 12.49 -15.64 6.87
C ALA A 98 12.20 -15.88 8.36
N LEU A 99 10.97 -15.57 8.81
CA LEU A 99 10.57 -15.86 10.19
C LEU A 99 10.52 -17.37 10.45
N ARG A 100 9.94 -18.17 9.55
CA ARG A 100 9.92 -19.65 9.69
C ARG A 100 11.32 -20.23 9.82
N GLN A 101 12.29 -19.75 9.04
CA GLN A 101 13.68 -20.18 9.12
C GLN A 101 14.33 -19.82 10.46
N ALA A 102 14.11 -18.59 10.94
CA ALA A 102 14.60 -18.17 12.25
C ALA A 102 14.01 -19.02 13.38
N GLN A 103 12.71 -19.31 13.31
CA GLN A 103 12.00 -20.15 14.27
C GLN A 103 12.48 -21.61 14.26
N ALA A 104 12.79 -22.17 13.08
CA ALA A 104 13.39 -23.49 12.96
C ALA A 104 14.79 -23.57 13.60
N GLN A 105 15.53 -22.46 13.63
CA GLN A 105 16.81 -22.32 14.34
C GLN A 105 16.65 -21.99 15.83
N GLY A 106 15.42 -21.97 16.33
CA GLY A 106 15.11 -21.67 17.73
C GLY A 106 15.07 -20.18 18.09
N LYS A 107 15.18 -19.28 17.11
CA LYS A 107 15.16 -17.81 17.29
C LYS A 107 13.74 -17.26 17.03
N SER A 108 13.41 -16.10 17.59
CA SER A 108 12.16 -15.36 17.28
C SER A 108 10.87 -16.21 17.37
N LYS A 109 10.84 -17.18 18.28
CA LYS A 109 9.73 -18.16 18.44
C LYS A 109 8.38 -17.53 18.78
N LYS A 110 8.40 -16.33 19.37
CA LYS A 110 7.22 -15.59 19.81
C LYS A 110 6.80 -14.50 18.83
N SER A 111 7.58 -14.29 17.78
CA SER A 111 7.37 -13.18 16.88
C SER A 111 6.15 -13.41 15.99
N LEU A 112 5.43 -12.31 15.74
CA LEU A 112 4.22 -12.27 14.94
C LEU A 112 4.43 -11.31 13.78
N ILE A 113 4.02 -11.69 12.56
CA ILE A 113 3.96 -10.78 11.42
C ILE A 113 2.55 -10.22 11.32
N PHE A 114 2.44 -8.90 11.17
CA PHE A 114 1.20 -8.22 10.81
C PHE A 114 1.34 -7.64 9.40
N ALA A 115 0.46 -8.00 8.47
CA ALA A 115 0.47 -7.45 7.13
C ALA A 115 -0.82 -6.68 6.79
N VAL A 116 -0.66 -5.65 5.98
CA VAL A 116 -1.76 -4.99 5.28
C VAL A 116 -1.47 -5.10 3.79
N ASN A 117 -2.36 -5.71 3.02
CA ASN A 117 -2.28 -5.87 1.58
C ASN A 117 -3.34 -5.00 0.92
N LEU A 118 -2.94 -3.85 0.37
CA LEU A 118 -3.85 -3.01 -0.41
C LEU A 118 -3.95 -3.60 -1.82
N GLN A 119 -5.12 -4.17 -2.13
CA GLN A 119 -5.40 -4.87 -3.38
C GLN A 119 -6.01 -3.89 -4.39
N ILE A 120 -5.34 -3.74 -5.52
CA ILE A 120 -5.63 -2.70 -6.50
C ILE A 120 -6.11 -3.36 -7.78
N PRO A 121 -7.40 -3.18 -8.16
CA PRO A 121 -7.91 -3.74 -9.39
C PRO A 121 -7.38 -2.96 -10.60
N GLY A 122 -7.10 -3.69 -11.67
CA GLY A 122 -6.66 -3.13 -12.93
C GLY A 122 -6.75 -4.16 -14.04
N LYS A 123 -6.15 -3.85 -15.20
CA LYS A 123 -5.93 -4.86 -16.25
C LYS A 123 -5.14 -6.06 -15.69
N GLU A 124 -4.22 -5.75 -14.79
CA GLU A 124 -3.50 -6.70 -13.95
C GLU A 124 -3.67 -6.26 -12.49
N TYR A 125 -3.74 -7.23 -11.58
CA TYR A 125 -3.92 -6.97 -10.17
C TYR A 125 -2.59 -6.58 -9.54
N HIS A 126 -2.60 -5.52 -8.76
CA HIS A 126 -1.44 -5.10 -7.99
C HIS A 126 -1.73 -5.18 -6.50
N SER A 127 -0.69 -5.44 -5.72
CA SER A 127 -0.74 -5.52 -4.26
C SER A 127 0.39 -4.70 -3.67
N ALA A 128 0.03 -3.68 -2.88
CA ALA A 128 0.98 -3.01 -1.99
C ALA A 128 0.88 -3.66 -0.61
N VAL A 129 1.88 -4.48 -0.28
CA VAL A 129 1.91 -5.26 0.96
C VAL A 129 2.87 -4.60 1.93
N PHE A 130 2.35 -4.20 3.09
CA PHE A 130 3.10 -3.57 4.18
C PHE A 130 3.28 -4.59 5.30
N TYR A 131 4.52 -4.90 5.66
CA TYR A 131 4.83 -5.90 6.69
C TYR A 131 5.36 -5.23 7.95
N PHE A 132 4.79 -5.61 9.08
CA PHE A 132 5.22 -5.21 10.41
C PHE A 132 5.45 -6.45 11.27
N ALA A 133 6.30 -6.35 12.29
CA ALA A 133 6.56 -7.45 13.21
C ALA A 133 6.54 -7.00 14.67
N ALA A 134 6.03 -7.88 15.53
CA ALA A 134 6.34 -7.86 16.95
C ALA A 134 7.37 -8.95 17.25
N GLU A 135 8.38 -8.62 18.05
CA GLU A 135 9.33 -9.64 18.54
C GLU A 135 8.69 -10.52 19.63
N ASP A 136 7.95 -9.87 20.52
CA ASP A 136 7.17 -10.49 21.60
C ASP A 136 5.67 -10.62 21.24
N PRO A 137 4.92 -11.50 21.92
CA PRO A 137 3.48 -11.64 21.67
C PRO A 137 2.75 -10.33 21.98
N VAL A 138 1.85 -9.93 21.09
CA VAL A 138 0.94 -8.81 21.34
C VAL A 138 0.03 -9.17 22.52
N PRO A 139 -0.04 -8.35 23.59
CA PRO A 139 -0.88 -8.66 24.75
C PRO A 139 -2.36 -8.71 24.34
N SER A 140 -3.05 -9.82 24.58
CA SER A 140 -4.46 -10.03 24.20
C SER A 140 -5.42 -8.95 24.75
N GLY A 141 -5.15 -8.41 25.94
CA GLY A 141 -5.94 -7.33 26.53
C GLY A 141 -5.71 -5.94 25.91
N SER A 142 -4.62 -5.75 25.17
CA SER A 142 -4.35 -4.49 24.47
C SER A 142 -5.35 -4.25 23.34
N LEU A 143 -5.51 -3.00 22.90
CA LEU A 143 -6.40 -2.69 21.77
C LEU A 143 -6.00 -3.46 20.49
N LEU A 144 -4.69 -3.58 20.20
CA LEU A 144 -4.21 -4.36 19.06
C LEU A 144 -4.42 -5.87 19.25
N GLY A 145 -4.21 -6.39 20.46
CA GLY A 145 -4.49 -7.80 20.78
C GLY A 145 -5.96 -8.15 20.54
N ARG A 146 -6.87 -7.36 21.11
CA ARG A 146 -8.32 -7.48 20.88
C ARG A 146 -8.70 -7.34 19.41
N PHE A 147 -8.02 -6.48 18.64
CA PHE A 147 -8.26 -6.35 17.21
C PHE A 147 -7.83 -7.60 16.42
N ILE A 148 -6.67 -8.15 16.74
CA ILE A 148 -6.13 -9.37 16.10
C ILE A 148 -6.98 -10.59 16.45
N GLU A 149 -7.45 -10.70 17.70
CA GLU A 149 -8.23 -11.84 18.22
C GLU A 149 -9.75 -11.73 18.06
N GLY A 150 -10.27 -10.51 17.87
CA GLY A 150 -11.70 -10.22 17.83
C GLY A 150 -12.42 -10.71 16.57
N ASP A 151 -13.64 -10.22 16.36
CA ASP A 151 -14.43 -10.49 15.15
C ASP A 151 -14.30 -9.36 14.11
N ASP A 152 -14.83 -9.62 12.92
CA ASP A 152 -14.79 -8.67 11.81
C ASP A 152 -15.64 -7.43 12.07
N GLY A 153 -16.68 -7.52 12.90
CA GLY A 153 -17.45 -6.35 13.32
C GLY A 153 -16.59 -5.35 14.10
N PHE A 154 -15.81 -5.83 15.05
CA PHE A 154 -14.85 -5.04 15.80
C PHE A 154 -13.75 -4.47 14.89
N ARG A 155 -13.19 -5.30 14.00
CA ARG A 155 -12.11 -4.90 13.09
C ARG A 155 -12.58 -3.83 12.09
N ASN A 156 -13.73 -4.05 11.45
CA ASN A 156 -14.29 -3.16 10.44
C ASN A 156 -14.60 -1.78 11.01
N GLN A 157 -15.06 -1.70 12.27
CA GLN A 157 -15.35 -0.42 12.91
C GLN A 157 -14.10 0.41 13.25
N ARG A 158 -12.91 -0.21 13.28
CA ARG A 158 -11.72 0.38 13.91
C ARG A 158 -10.48 0.43 13.02
N PHE A 159 -10.38 -0.38 11.99
CA PHE A 159 -9.20 -0.37 11.13
C PHE A 159 -9.13 0.94 10.33
N LYS A 160 -8.07 1.72 10.59
CA LYS A 160 -7.90 3.08 10.08
C LYS A 160 -6.54 3.25 9.40
N LEU A 161 -6.55 3.93 8.26
CA LEU A 161 -5.38 4.45 7.58
C LEU A 161 -5.25 5.95 7.86
N VAL A 162 -4.05 6.40 8.17
CA VAL A 162 -3.69 7.82 8.24
C VAL A 162 -2.57 8.10 7.23
N ASN A 163 -2.77 9.11 6.39
CA ASN A 163 -1.85 9.46 5.32
C ASN A 163 -1.33 10.89 5.48
N ARG A 164 -0.07 11.09 5.12
CA ARG A 164 0.55 12.42 5.00
C ARG A 164 1.33 12.52 3.70
N ILE A 165 0.95 13.47 2.85
CA ILE A 165 1.72 13.79 1.64
C ILE A 165 2.95 14.61 2.04
N VAL A 166 4.13 14.01 1.91
CA VAL A 166 5.43 14.64 2.20
C VAL A 166 5.87 15.48 1.00
N LYS A 167 5.82 14.87 -0.20
CA LYS A 167 6.17 15.50 -1.48
C LYS A 167 5.09 15.15 -2.51
N GLY A 168 4.76 16.09 -3.38
CA GLY A 168 3.81 15.86 -4.45
C GLY A 168 3.19 17.15 -4.99
N PRO A 169 2.57 17.10 -6.18
CA PRO A 169 1.83 18.21 -6.74
C PRO A 169 0.73 18.70 -5.79
N TRP A 170 0.39 19.99 -5.87
CA TRP A 170 -0.62 20.60 -5.00
C TRP A 170 -1.98 19.90 -5.10
N ILE A 171 -2.37 19.44 -6.28
CA ILE A 171 -3.64 18.71 -6.48
C ILE A 171 -3.68 17.38 -5.70
N VAL A 172 -2.57 16.65 -5.67
CA VAL A 172 -2.45 15.41 -4.88
C VAL A 172 -2.47 15.73 -3.40
N LYS A 173 -1.75 16.78 -2.96
CA LYS A 173 -1.77 17.25 -1.57
C LYS A 173 -3.17 17.62 -1.10
N LYS A 174 -3.94 18.33 -1.92
CA LYS A 174 -5.32 18.73 -1.58
C LYS A 174 -6.26 17.54 -1.57
N THR A 175 -6.22 16.70 -2.60
CA THR A 175 -7.14 15.56 -2.73
C THR A 175 -6.85 14.50 -1.67
N VAL A 176 -5.61 14.00 -1.59
CA VAL A 176 -5.24 12.99 -0.58
C VAL A 176 -5.23 13.59 0.83
N GLY A 177 -4.94 14.88 0.99
CA GLY A 177 -5.01 15.57 2.27
C GLY A 177 -6.43 15.65 2.85
N ASN A 178 -7.44 15.85 2.00
CA ASN A 178 -8.84 15.75 2.42
C ASN A 178 -9.20 14.35 2.93
N TYR A 179 -8.47 13.32 2.49
CA TYR A 179 -8.57 11.92 2.96
C TYR A 179 -7.35 11.51 3.80
N SER A 180 -6.81 12.45 4.58
CA SER A 180 -5.65 12.21 5.47
C SER A 180 -5.93 11.17 6.57
N ALA A 181 -7.19 10.82 6.82
CA ALA A 181 -7.58 9.67 7.60
C ALA A 181 -8.81 8.98 6.99
N CYS A 182 -8.80 7.65 6.94
CA CYS A 182 -9.90 6.84 6.43
C CYS A 182 -10.10 5.59 7.30
N LEU A 183 -11.32 5.36 7.78
CA LEU A 183 -11.71 4.10 8.42
C LEU A 183 -11.87 3.02 7.35
N LEU A 184 -10.75 2.42 6.93
CA LEU A 184 -10.70 1.40 5.88
C LEU A 184 -11.71 0.28 6.11
N GLY A 185 -11.81 -0.21 7.34
CA GLY A 185 -12.73 -1.30 7.67
C GLY A 185 -14.21 -0.98 7.46
N ARG A 186 -14.59 0.30 7.40
CA ARG A 186 -15.96 0.74 7.07
C ARG A 186 -16.11 1.14 5.61
N ALA A 187 -15.07 1.73 5.04
CA ALA A 187 -15.11 2.30 3.70
C ALA A 187 -14.88 1.26 2.60
N LEU A 188 -14.22 0.15 2.92
CA LEU A 188 -13.79 -0.88 1.98
C LEU A 188 -14.09 -2.27 2.52
N THR A 189 -14.19 -3.24 1.61
CA THR A 189 -14.20 -4.65 1.97
C THR A 189 -12.81 -5.05 2.48
N CYS A 190 -12.74 -5.51 3.71
CA CYS A 190 -11.53 -6.04 4.34
C CYS A 190 -11.71 -7.54 4.62
N ASN A 191 -10.78 -8.36 4.15
CA ASN A 191 -10.71 -9.78 4.48
C ASN A 191 -9.57 -10.01 5.48
N TYR A 192 -9.84 -10.78 6.53
CA TYR A 192 -8.89 -10.98 7.63
C TYR A 192 -8.39 -12.42 7.64
N HIS A 193 -7.06 -12.58 7.59
CA HIS A 193 -6.41 -13.88 7.57
C HIS A 193 -5.54 -14.04 8.82
N ARG A 194 -5.65 -15.21 9.47
CA ARG A 194 -4.86 -15.52 10.65
C ARG A 194 -4.19 -16.87 10.50
N GLY A 195 -2.88 -16.89 10.67
CA GLY A 195 -2.09 -18.11 10.80
C GLY A 195 -1.45 -18.23 12.20
N PRO A 196 -0.60 -19.25 12.40
CA PRO A 196 0.06 -19.49 13.68
C PRO A 196 0.95 -18.33 14.16
N ASN A 197 1.62 -17.67 13.23
CA ASN A 197 2.60 -16.61 13.48
C ASN A 197 2.35 -15.35 12.64
N TYR A 198 1.12 -15.18 12.13
CA TYR A 198 0.76 -13.96 11.42
C TYR A 198 -0.72 -13.57 11.48
N PHE A 199 -0.97 -12.29 11.23
CA PHE A 199 -2.26 -11.71 10.95
C PHE A 199 -2.16 -10.82 9.71
N GLU A 200 -3.08 -10.95 8.76
CA GLU A 200 -3.07 -10.19 7.51
C GLU A 200 -4.45 -9.58 7.24
N ILE A 201 -4.45 -8.36 6.73
CA ILE A 201 -5.64 -7.65 6.26
C ILE A 201 -5.50 -7.41 4.77
N ASP A 202 -6.36 -8.07 4.00
CA ASP A 202 -6.56 -7.80 2.58
C ASP A 202 -7.59 -6.69 2.43
N VAL A 203 -7.20 -5.56 1.86
CA VAL A 203 -8.05 -4.38 1.68
C VAL A 203 -8.36 -4.21 0.20
N ASP A 204 -9.61 -4.48 -0.18
CA ASP A 204 -10.05 -4.37 -1.57
C ASP A 204 -10.38 -2.92 -1.94
N ILE A 205 -9.44 -2.23 -2.59
CA ILE A 205 -9.65 -0.85 -3.04
C ILE A 205 -10.76 -0.78 -4.11
N GLY A 206 -10.97 -1.85 -4.86
CA GLY A 206 -12.01 -1.96 -5.89
C GLY A 206 -13.43 -1.96 -5.35
N SER A 207 -13.61 -2.22 -4.05
CA SER A 207 -14.93 -2.22 -3.40
C SER A 207 -15.54 -0.82 -3.23
N SER A 208 -14.78 0.26 -3.50
CA SER A 208 -15.28 1.64 -3.49
C SER A 208 -14.83 2.41 -4.72
N ALA A 209 -15.79 2.94 -5.47
CA ALA A 209 -15.50 3.79 -6.63
C ALA A 209 -14.68 5.02 -6.25
N ILE A 210 -14.99 5.65 -5.11
CA ILE A 210 -14.27 6.83 -4.60
C ILE A 210 -12.83 6.46 -4.24
N ALA A 211 -12.62 5.36 -3.50
CA ALA A 211 -11.27 4.94 -3.12
C ALA A 211 -10.42 4.57 -4.35
N ASN A 212 -11.01 3.85 -5.31
CA ASN A 212 -10.37 3.51 -6.57
C ASN A 212 -10.02 4.78 -7.39
N ALA A 213 -10.88 5.79 -7.42
CA ALA A 213 -10.60 7.06 -8.09
C ALA A 213 -9.44 7.84 -7.43
N ILE A 214 -9.47 7.97 -6.09
CA ILE A 214 -8.39 8.64 -5.34
C ILE A 214 -7.07 7.91 -5.52
N LEU A 215 -7.08 6.58 -5.46
CA LEU A 215 -5.88 5.78 -5.66
C LEU A 215 -5.35 5.96 -7.10
N ARG A 216 -6.21 5.90 -8.12
CA ARG A 216 -5.80 6.10 -9.52
C ARG A 216 -5.18 7.47 -9.74
N LEU A 217 -5.72 8.51 -9.12
CA LEU A 217 -5.12 9.84 -9.12
C LEU A 217 -3.72 9.80 -8.49
N ALA A 218 -3.58 9.22 -7.29
CA ALA A 218 -2.29 9.10 -6.62
C ALA A 218 -1.28 8.28 -7.44
N LEU A 219 -1.73 7.20 -8.09
CA LEU A 219 -0.93 6.37 -8.99
C LEU A 219 -0.50 7.12 -10.26
N GLY A 220 -1.32 8.03 -10.79
CA GLY A 220 -0.92 8.91 -11.89
C GLY A 220 0.28 9.82 -11.55
N TYR A 221 0.51 10.04 -10.26
CA TYR A 221 1.59 10.87 -9.73
C TYR A 221 2.62 10.10 -8.91
N VAL A 222 2.57 8.77 -8.92
CA VAL A 222 3.35 7.94 -8.00
C VAL A 222 4.86 8.15 -8.13
N THR A 223 5.35 8.54 -9.30
CA THR A 223 6.77 8.81 -9.59
C THR A 223 7.27 10.15 -9.05
N CYS A 224 6.39 11.07 -8.63
CA CYS A 224 6.76 12.37 -8.08
C CYS A 224 6.22 12.61 -6.66
N VAL A 225 5.51 11.62 -6.11
CA VAL A 225 4.87 11.69 -4.80
C VAL A 225 5.64 10.90 -3.76
N THR A 226 5.65 11.44 -2.54
CA THR A 226 6.12 10.76 -1.33
C THR A 226 5.02 10.82 -0.30
N ILE A 227 4.58 9.65 0.18
CA ILE A 227 3.45 9.51 1.11
C ILE A 227 3.92 8.73 2.34
N ASP A 228 3.64 9.27 3.53
CA ASP A 228 3.69 8.49 4.77
C ASP A 228 2.31 7.85 4.97
N MET A 229 2.27 6.52 5.09
CA MET A 229 1.06 5.73 5.30
C MET A 229 1.17 5.01 6.65
N GLY A 230 0.29 5.34 7.59
CA GLY A 230 0.24 4.76 8.93
C GLY A 230 -1.06 4.00 9.19
N PHE A 231 -0.95 2.83 9.83
CA PHE A 231 -2.10 1.99 10.16
C PHE A 231 -2.40 2.07 11.65
N VAL A 232 -3.67 2.14 12.00
CA VAL A 232 -4.14 2.42 13.36
C VAL A 232 -5.37 1.56 13.66
N VAL A 233 -5.47 1.05 14.88
CA VAL A 233 -6.76 0.61 15.44
C VAL A 233 -7.38 1.81 16.13
N GLU A 234 -8.49 2.32 15.61
CA GLU A 234 -9.14 3.50 16.17
C GLU A 234 -9.66 3.24 17.59
N ALA A 235 -9.21 4.08 18.52
CA ALA A 235 -9.70 4.10 19.89
C ALA A 235 -11.10 4.69 19.94
N GLN A 236 -12.06 4.02 20.57
CA GLN A 236 -13.46 4.45 20.71
C GLN A 236 -13.86 4.69 22.18
N THR A 237 -13.07 4.24 23.16
CA THR A 237 -13.30 4.51 24.59
C THR A 237 -12.09 5.15 25.26
N GLN A 238 -12.29 5.74 26.45
CA GLN A 238 -11.26 6.49 27.17
C GLN A 238 -10.06 5.61 27.57
N GLU A 239 -10.30 4.34 27.89
CA GLU A 239 -9.29 3.35 28.29
C GLU A 239 -8.40 2.92 27.11
N GLU A 240 -8.86 3.16 25.88
CA GLU A 240 -8.15 2.86 24.64
C GLU A 240 -7.20 4.00 24.21
N LEU A 241 -7.23 5.14 24.91
CA LEU A 241 -6.39 6.30 24.63
C LEU A 241 -5.07 6.27 25.45
N PRO A 242 -3.96 6.83 24.90
CA PRO A 242 -3.86 7.48 23.60
C PRO A 242 -3.87 6.48 22.45
N GLU A 243 -4.36 6.92 21.29
CA GLU A 243 -4.33 6.11 20.08
C GLU A 243 -2.88 5.96 19.57
N ARG A 244 -2.51 4.74 19.16
CA ARG A 244 -1.15 4.40 18.74
C ARG A 244 -1.11 3.83 17.32
N LEU A 245 -0.02 4.11 16.60
CA LEU A 245 0.25 3.48 15.31
C LEU A 245 0.55 2.00 15.50
N ILE A 246 -0.08 1.15 14.70
CA ILE A 246 0.34 -0.24 14.49
C ILE A 246 1.76 -0.20 13.91
N GLY A 247 1.92 0.55 12.83
CA GLY A 247 3.17 0.83 12.15
C GLY A 247 2.92 1.80 10.99
N ALA A 248 3.99 2.33 10.41
CA ALA A 248 3.89 3.18 9.23
C ALA A 248 5.05 2.98 8.27
N VAL A 249 4.80 3.31 7.00
CA VAL A 249 5.76 3.23 5.91
C VAL A 249 5.69 4.51 5.08
N ARG A 250 6.86 5.06 4.74
CA ARG A 250 7.02 6.09 3.72
C ARG A 250 7.24 5.41 2.39
N VAL A 251 6.45 5.79 1.39
CA VAL A 251 6.57 5.33 0.02
C VAL A 251 7.08 6.48 -0.83
N CYS A 252 8.21 6.30 -1.50
CA CYS A 252 8.87 7.34 -2.31
C CYS A 252 8.88 6.96 -3.79
N GLN A 253 8.22 7.75 -4.64
CA GLN A 253 8.50 7.84 -6.07
C GLN A 253 8.56 6.46 -6.76
N MET A 254 7.58 5.59 -6.48
CA MET A 254 7.59 4.22 -7.00
C MET A 254 7.26 4.21 -8.49
N GLU A 255 7.85 3.29 -9.24
CA GLU A 255 7.47 3.03 -10.63
C GLU A 255 6.49 1.86 -10.69
N MET A 256 5.38 2.02 -11.42
CA MET A 256 4.39 0.95 -11.58
C MET A 256 4.98 -0.34 -12.18
N SER A 257 5.96 -0.20 -13.08
CA SER A 257 6.68 -1.29 -13.75
C SER A 257 7.61 -2.07 -12.82
N SER A 258 7.94 -1.56 -11.63
CA SER A 258 8.82 -2.25 -10.66
C SER A 258 8.16 -3.42 -9.94
N ALA A 259 6.87 -3.65 -10.19
CA ALA A 259 6.10 -4.69 -9.52
C ALA A 259 6.70 -6.08 -9.79
N THR A 260 6.95 -6.82 -8.72
CA THR A 260 7.38 -8.22 -8.85
C THR A 260 6.19 -9.08 -9.25
N VAL A 261 6.35 -9.86 -10.31
CA VAL A 261 5.32 -10.79 -10.78
C VAL A 261 5.24 -11.97 -9.80
N VAL A 262 4.02 -12.23 -9.33
CA VAL A 262 3.70 -13.36 -8.47
C VAL A 262 2.67 -14.22 -9.17
N ASP A 263 2.99 -15.50 -9.32
CA ASP A 263 2.06 -16.46 -9.89
C ASP A 263 0.94 -16.77 -8.88
N VAL A 264 -0.29 -16.71 -9.38
CA VAL A 264 -1.47 -17.19 -8.65
C VAL A 264 -1.65 -18.67 -9.03
N PRO A 265 -1.56 -19.62 -8.08
CA PRO A 265 -1.75 -21.03 -8.38
C PRO A 265 -3.13 -21.23 -9.02
N ASN A 266 -3.12 -21.58 -10.32
CA ASN A 266 -4.25 -21.90 -11.19
C ASN A 266 -5.64 -21.45 -10.69
N ALA A 267 -6.05 -20.24 -11.07
CA ALA A 267 -7.42 -20.14 -11.59
C ALA A 267 -7.45 -21.10 -12.79
N THR A 268 -8.12 -22.23 -12.65
CA THR A 268 -8.36 -23.16 -13.76
C THR A 268 -8.72 -22.34 -14.98
N ARG A 269 -7.83 -22.33 -15.99
CA ARG A 269 -8.18 -21.92 -17.35
C ARG A 269 -9.26 -22.89 -17.82
N GLY A 270 -10.50 -22.61 -17.44
CA GLY A 270 -11.69 -23.19 -18.04
C GLY A 270 -11.73 -22.67 -19.47
N GLY A 271 -11.03 -23.37 -20.35
CA GLY A 271 -11.04 -23.10 -21.77
C GLY A 271 -12.42 -23.41 -22.32
N ASN A 272 -13.30 -22.42 -22.36
CA ASN A 272 -14.31 -22.36 -23.40
C ASN A 272 -13.78 -21.42 -24.48
N LYS A 273 -13.10 -22.02 -25.46
CA LYS A 273 -12.90 -21.40 -26.77
C LYS A 273 -14.27 -21.33 -27.44
N HIS A 274 -15.07 -20.31 -27.13
CA HIS A 274 -16.14 -19.91 -28.03
C HIS A 274 -15.51 -19.09 -29.14
N PHE A 275 -15.22 -19.79 -30.23
CA PHE A 275 -14.86 -19.25 -31.53
C PHE A 275 -16.08 -18.50 -32.06
N PHE A 276 -16.09 -17.17 -31.95
CA PHE A 276 -17.07 -16.36 -32.67
C PHE A 276 -16.53 -16.15 -34.09
N LEU A 277 -17.08 -16.95 -35.01
CA LEU A 277 -17.07 -16.66 -36.44
C LEU A 277 -17.74 -15.29 -36.63
N TRP A 278 -17.02 -14.37 -37.26
CA TRP A 278 -17.59 -13.15 -37.82
C TRP A 278 -18.51 -13.55 -38.98
N ASP A 279 -19.78 -13.16 -38.91
CA ASP A 279 -20.69 -13.19 -40.07
C ASP A 279 -21.08 -11.76 -40.42
N GLU A 280 -20.90 -11.42 -41.69
CA GLU A 280 -21.14 -10.11 -42.27
C GLU A 280 -22.65 -9.91 -42.51
N GLY A 281 -23.18 -8.73 -42.16
CA GLY A 281 -24.32 -8.19 -42.91
C GLY A 281 -25.42 -7.46 -42.13
N ARG A 282 -25.60 -6.20 -42.53
CA ARG A 282 -26.84 -5.41 -42.57
C ARG A 282 -27.43 -4.77 -41.28
N THR A 283 -27.08 -3.48 -41.15
CA THR A 283 -27.97 -2.29 -41.17
C THR A 283 -29.26 -2.24 -40.32
N GLY A 284 -29.31 -1.30 -39.36
CA GLY A 284 -30.48 -0.40 -39.19
C GLY A 284 -30.90 0.01 -37.76
N TRP A 285 -30.46 1.22 -37.34
CA TRP A 285 -31.04 2.33 -36.51
C TRP A 285 -32.19 2.08 -35.48
N VAL A 286 -32.41 2.79 -34.35
CA VAL A 286 -31.82 3.89 -33.52
C VAL A 286 -32.65 3.94 -32.21
N SER A 287 -32.04 4.21 -31.06
CA SER A 287 -32.57 5.21 -30.11
C SER A 287 -31.45 5.82 -29.27
N GLU A 288 -31.32 7.14 -29.44
CA GLU A 288 -30.39 8.11 -28.84
C GLU A 288 -30.36 8.05 -27.29
N SER A 289 -29.26 8.36 -26.57
CA SER A 289 -28.59 9.67 -26.58
C SER A 289 -27.24 9.63 -25.85
N PHE A 290 -26.37 10.59 -26.20
CA PHE A 290 -25.01 10.90 -25.71
C PHE A 290 -23.85 10.14 -26.34
N GLY A 291 -23.54 10.55 -27.58
CA GLY A 291 -22.23 10.33 -28.20
C GLY A 291 -21.25 11.45 -27.92
N TRP A 292 -19.99 11.10 -27.69
CA TRP A 292 -18.82 11.87 -28.09
C TRP A 292 -17.84 10.90 -28.76
N TRP A 293 -17.70 11.01 -30.09
CA TRP A 293 -16.59 10.42 -30.83
C TRP A 293 -15.52 11.49 -30.98
N ALA A 294 -14.28 11.18 -30.58
CA ALA A 294 -13.10 11.79 -31.17
C ALA A 294 -12.36 10.68 -31.92
N ALA A 295 -12.39 10.77 -33.25
CA ALA A 295 -11.60 9.95 -34.14
C ALA A 295 -10.11 10.29 -33.95
N CYS A 296 -9.27 9.27 -33.74
CA CYS A 296 -7.86 9.34 -34.14
C CYS A 296 -7.69 8.31 -35.27
N GLY A 297 -7.43 8.83 -36.46
CA GLY A 297 -7.19 8.05 -37.66
C GLY A 297 -5.96 7.17 -37.52
N THR A 298 -6.04 6.02 -38.17
CA THR A 298 -4.93 5.16 -38.55
C THR A 298 -3.99 5.92 -39.48
N GLY A 299 -2.71 6.02 -39.10
CA GLY A 299 -1.65 6.56 -39.94
C GLY A 299 -0.31 6.38 -39.24
N GLU A 300 0.47 5.39 -39.70
CA GLU A 300 1.91 5.36 -39.48
C GLU A 300 2.53 6.58 -40.15
N GLU A 301 3.02 7.53 -39.36
CA GLU A 301 4.02 8.51 -39.79
C GLU A 301 5.10 8.58 -38.71
N GLU A 302 6.34 8.32 -39.12
CA GLU A 302 7.55 8.58 -38.34
C GLU A 302 7.57 10.08 -37.99
N CYS A 303 7.35 10.41 -36.71
CA CYS A 303 7.60 11.76 -36.22
C CYS A 303 9.07 11.90 -35.82
N GLU A 304 9.84 12.39 -36.79
CA GLU A 304 11.13 13.04 -36.60
C GLU A 304 11.03 14.15 -35.53
N VAL A 305 12.07 14.24 -34.71
CA VAL A 305 12.19 15.18 -33.59
C VAL A 305 12.17 16.62 -34.09
N ASN A 306 11.13 17.39 -33.76
CA ASN A 306 11.24 18.84 -33.59
C ASN A 306 10.19 19.36 -32.60
N GLY A 307 10.67 19.78 -31.43
CA GLY A 307 9.86 20.24 -30.32
C GLY A 307 9.17 21.58 -30.59
N THR A 308 7.94 21.71 -30.08
CA THR A 308 7.36 23.00 -29.75
C THR A 308 6.54 22.87 -28.45
N ALA A 309 6.68 23.87 -27.57
CA ALA A 309 6.02 23.97 -26.27
C ALA A 309 4.48 23.85 -26.30
N HIS A 310 3.88 23.94 -27.49
CA HIS A 310 2.44 23.92 -27.71
C HIS A 310 1.81 22.52 -27.54
N ALA A 311 2.54 21.44 -27.86
CA ALA A 311 2.06 20.07 -27.62
C ALA A 311 2.05 19.70 -26.13
N ALA A 312 3.05 20.17 -25.37
CA ALA A 312 3.13 20.01 -23.93
C ALA A 312 2.03 20.78 -23.20
N GLU A 313 1.71 22.01 -23.65
CA GLU A 313 0.64 22.82 -23.07
C GLU A 313 -0.75 22.22 -23.34
N LYS A 314 -0.96 21.63 -24.52
CA LYS A 314 -2.22 20.95 -24.87
C LYS A 314 -2.40 19.68 -24.04
N CYS A 315 -1.36 18.87 -23.87
CA CYS A 315 -1.38 17.70 -22.99
C CYS A 315 -1.65 18.09 -21.52
N HIS A 316 -1.04 19.19 -21.04
CA HIS A 316 -1.24 19.67 -19.67
C HIS A 316 -2.66 20.18 -19.42
N LYS A 317 -3.26 20.89 -20.39
CA LYS A 317 -4.66 21.33 -20.33
C LYS A 317 -5.63 20.15 -20.35
N THR A 318 -5.37 19.12 -21.16
CA THR A 318 -6.21 17.92 -21.20
C THR A 318 -6.14 17.14 -19.89
N THR A 319 -4.96 16.97 -19.28
CA THR A 319 -4.81 16.34 -17.95
C THR A 319 -5.56 17.12 -16.87
N LEU A 320 -5.45 18.46 -16.85
CA LEU A 320 -6.16 19.31 -15.89
C LEU A 320 -7.70 19.22 -16.04
N LEU A 321 -8.21 19.07 -17.26
CA LEU A 321 -9.64 18.91 -17.51
C LEU A 321 -10.14 17.53 -17.06
N PHE A 322 -9.37 16.46 -17.28
CA PHE A 322 -9.69 15.13 -16.75
C PHE A 322 -9.67 15.09 -15.21
N GLU A 323 -8.74 15.82 -14.60
CA GLU A 323 -8.66 15.93 -13.13
C GLU A 323 -9.79 16.76 -12.52
N GLN A 324 -10.19 17.84 -13.18
CA GLN A 324 -11.35 18.62 -12.78
C GLN A 324 -12.63 17.78 -12.91
N GLN A 325 -12.78 17.01 -13.98
CA GLN A 325 -13.93 16.12 -14.16
C GLN A 325 -13.94 15.00 -13.11
N ALA A 326 -12.82 14.33 -12.84
CA ALA A 326 -12.74 13.31 -11.79
C ALA A 326 -13.07 13.86 -10.40
N MET A 327 -12.67 15.10 -10.09
CA MET A 327 -13.01 15.77 -8.84
C MET A 327 -14.49 16.17 -8.77
N LEU A 328 -15.10 16.56 -9.89
CA LEU A 328 -16.53 16.83 -9.99
C LEU A 328 -17.36 15.55 -9.85
N ASP A 329 -16.90 14.43 -10.43
CA ASP A 329 -17.55 13.12 -10.32
C ASP A 329 -17.45 12.58 -8.89
N ILE A 330 -16.31 12.78 -8.20
CA ILE A 330 -16.15 12.47 -6.77
C ILE A 330 -17.08 13.34 -5.91
N ALA A 331 -17.23 14.63 -6.23
CA ALA A 331 -18.13 15.53 -5.50
C ALA A 331 -19.61 15.19 -5.72
N ALA A 332 -19.99 14.75 -6.93
CA ALA A 332 -21.34 14.32 -7.26
C ALA A 332 -21.71 12.98 -6.62
N ALA A 333 -20.74 12.07 -6.42
CA ALA A 333 -20.96 10.78 -5.74
C ALA A 333 -21.11 10.89 -4.20
N ILE A 334 -20.98 12.10 -3.63
CA ILE A 334 -21.05 12.39 -2.19
C ILE A 334 -22.40 13.07 -1.80
N GLN A 335 -23.30 13.32 -2.76
CA GLN A 335 -24.69 13.74 -2.52
C GLN A 335 -25.66 12.56 -2.59
#